data_AF-A0A8S3FWL4-F1
#
_entry.id   AF-A0A8S3FWL4-F1
#
_cell.length_a   1.000
_cell.length_b   1.000
_cell.length_c   1.000
_cell.angle_alpha   90.00
_cell.angle_beta   90.00
_cell.angle_gamma   90.00
#
_symmetry.space_group_name_H-M   'P 1'
#
loop_
_entity.id
_entity.type
_entity.pdbx_description
1 polymer ?
#
loop_
_entity_poly.entity_id
_entity_poly.type
_entity_poly.pdbx_seq_one_letter_code
_entity_poly.pdbx_strand_id
1 'polypeptide(L)'
;DLEHLRAVKLERHQRFAKERDMLSYFVSAKTGESVENLFRQVSAHLMHIVLPKHDSDAARIITAPIIRQEQSNASAPIKSPQSTGTTRTSICTIQ
;
A
#
# COMPACT_ATOMS: atom_id res chain seq x y z
N ASP A 1 6.32 -6.99 10.90
CA ASP A 1 7.13 -8.17 10.51
C ASP A 1 6.87 -9.42 11.37
N LEU A 2 7.00 -9.36 12.70
CA LEU A 2 6.80 -10.52 13.60
C LEU A 2 5.53 -10.43 14.45
N GLU A 3 4.44 -9.94 13.85
CA GLU A 3 3.20 -9.67 14.59
C GLU A 3 2.57 -10.93 15.20
N HIS A 4 2.69 -12.07 14.53
CA HIS A 4 2.18 -13.35 15.04
C HIS A 4 2.93 -13.88 16.27
N LEU A 5 4.19 -13.48 16.47
CA LEU A 5 5.00 -13.83 17.66
C LEU A 5 5.01 -12.72 18.71
N ARG A 6 4.14 -11.71 18.56
CA ARG A 6 4.09 -10.55 19.44
C ARG A 6 3.76 -10.96 20.88
N ALA A 7 4.67 -10.67 21.80
CA ALA A 7 4.45 -10.88 23.23
C ALA A 7 3.59 -9.78 23.90
N VAL A 8 3.63 -8.55 23.38
CA VAL A 8 2.91 -7.40 23.95
C VAL A 8 1.69 -7.06 23.12
N LYS A 9 0.48 -7.17 23.68
CA LYS A 9 -0.77 -6.82 22.99
C LYS A 9 -0.78 -5.36 22.52
N LEU A 10 -1.43 -5.12 21.38
CA LEU A 10 -1.61 -3.80 20.77
C LEU A 10 -2.22 -2.79 21.75
N GLU A 11 -3.31 -3.18 22.41
CA GLU A 11 -4.02 -2.35 23.37
C GLU A 11 -3.12 -1.90 24.53
N ARG A 12 -2.27 -2.80 25.05
CA ARG A 12 -1.34 -2.48 26.14
C ARG A 12 -0.30 -1.43 25.70
N HIS A 13 0.22 -1.57 24.48
CA HIS A 13 1.14 -0.58 23.92
C HIS A 13 0.47 0.79 23.77
N GLN A 14 -0.72 0.84 23.18
CA GLN A 14 -1.46 2.10 22.97
C GLN A 14 -1.83 2.77 24.29
N ARG A 15 -2.32 1.99 25.27
CA ARG A 15 -2.65 2.49 26.59
C ARG A 15 -1.43 3.09 27.29
N PHE A 16 -0.30 2.37 27.27
CA PHE A 16 0.94 2.84 27.87
C PHE A 16 1.45 4.13 27.22
N ALA A 17 1.38 4.22 25.88
CA ALA A 17 1.77 5.43 25.16
C ALA A 17 0.87 6.61 25.54
N LYS A 18 -0.45 6.41 25.56
CA LYS A 18 -1.42 7.46 25.93
C LYS A 18 -1.27 7.93 27.38
N GLU A 19 -1.06 7.02 28.33
CA GLU A 19 -0.89 7.35 29.76
C GLU A 19 0.37 8.18 30.02
N ARG A 20 1.36 8.12 29.13
CA ARG A 20 2.64 8.82 29.26
C ARG A 20 2.83 9.95 28.24
N ASP A 21 1.77 10.29 27.51
CA ASP A 21 1.79 11.29 26.43
C ASP A 21 2.91 11.02 25.40
N MET A 22 3.10 9.74 25.06
CA MET A 22 4.07 9.31 24.07
C MET A 22 3.39 9.02 22.73
N LEU A 23 4.15 9.23 21.66
CA LEU A 23 3.76 8.85 20.32
C LEU A 23 3.85 7.33 20.14
N SER A 24 2.80 6.72 19.57
CA SER A 24 2.72 5.27 19.33
C SER A 24 3.00 4.95 17.88
N TYR A 25 3.93 4.02 17.64
CA TYR A 25 4.34 3.59 16.31
C TYR A 25 4.60 2.09 16.26
N PHE A 26 4.22 1.47 15.14
CA PHE A 26 4.57 0.10 14.78
C PHE A 26 5.44 0.15 13.53
N VAL A 27 6.68 -0.34 13.66
CA VAL A 27 7.67 -0.31 12.59
C VAL A 27 8.43 -1.62 12.53
N SER A 28 9.00 -1.92 11.37
CA SER A 28 9.89 -3.05 11.17
C SER A 28 11.21 -2.54 10.59
N ALA A 29 12.26 -2.57 11.40
CA ALA A 29 13.61 -2.19 10.95
C ALA A 29 14.17 -3.16 9.89
N LYS A 30 13.71 -4.42 9.89
CA LYS A 30 14.15 -5.44 8.93
C LYS A 30 13.54 -5.26 7.55
N THR A 31 12.23 -5.01 7.48
CA THR A 31 11.52 -4.83 6.20
C THR A 31 11.48 -3.38 5.75
N GLY A 32 11.84 -2.44 6.62
CA GLY A 32 11.75 -1.00 6.38
C GLY A 32 10.32 -0.44 6.50
N GLU A 33 9.36 -1.26 6.92
CA GLU A 33 7.95 -0.88 7.01
C GLU A 33 7.75 0.25 8.03
N SER A 34 7.16 1.35 7.57
CA SER A 34 6.80 2.53 8.36
C SER A 34 7.97 3.24 9.05
N VAL A 35 9.23 2.90 8.73
CA VAL A 35 10.42 3.54 9.33
C VAL A 35 10.57 4.99 8.86
N GLU A 36 10.43 5.25 7.56
CA GLU A 36 10.48 6.62 7.00
C GLU A 36 9.36 7.49 7.58
N ASN A 37 8.15 6.93 7.64
CA ASN A 37 6.97 7.60 8.21
C ASN A 37 7.13 7.91 9.70
N LEU A 38 7.74 7.01 10.48
CA LEU A 38 8.05 7.24 11.89
C LEU A 38 8.91 8.51 12.04
N PHE A 39 10.04 8.59 11.36
CA PHE A 39 10.94 9.75 11.48
C PHE A 39 10.28 11.03 10.98
N ARG A 40 9.48 10.94 9.92
CA ARG A 40 8.74 12.08 9.39
C ARG A 40 7.71 12.62 10.38
N GLN A 41 6.91 11.75 10.98
CA GLN A 41 5.89 12.15 11.95
C GLN A 41 6.52 12.70 13.23
N VAL A 42 7.61 12.07 13.71
CA VAL A 42 8.36 12.57 14.87
C VAL A 42 8.97 13.95 14.59
N SER A 43 9.56 14.15 13.41
CA SER A 43 10.13 15.44 13.01
C SER A 43 9.05 16.51 12.88
N ALA A 44 7.90 16.19 12.29
CA ALA A 44 6.79 17.12 12.18
C ALA A 44 6.18 17.47 13.54
N HIS A 45 6.09 16.50 14.45
CA HIS A 45 5.66 16.73 15.82
C HIS A 45 6.60 17.67 16.57
N LEU A 46 7.91 17.46 16.44
CA LEU A 46 8.94 18.33 17.03
C LEU A 46 8.90 19.75 16.45
N MET A 47 8.66 19.88 15.14
CA MET A 47 8.61 21.16 14.44
C MET A 47 7.23 21.84 14.49
N HIS A 48 6.23 21.21 15.13
CA HIS A 48 4.83 21.66 15.14
C HIS A 48 4.21 21.91 13.76
N ILE A 49 4.60 21.11 12.76
CA ILE A 49 4.09 21.19 11.39
C ILE A 49 2.96 20.17 11.22
N VAL A 50 1.81 20.63 10.71
CA VAL A 50 0.67 19.75 10.40
C VAL A 50 0.95 19.01 9.09
N LEU A 51 1.10 17.69 9.17
CA LEU A 51 1.27 16.85 7.99
C LEU A 51 -0.07 16.64 7.25
N PRO A 52 -0.12 16.80 5.93
CA PRO A 52 -1.32 16.49 5.14
C PRO A 52 -1.61 14.98 5.13
N LYS A 53 -2.89 14.61 5.25
CA LYS A 53 -3.37 13.21 5.38
C LYS A 53 -3.01 12.29 4.22
N HIS A 54 -2.72 12.83 3.04
CA HIS A 54 -2.40 12.06 1.83
C HIS A 54 -0.98 11.46 1.85
N ASP A 55 -0.13 11.89 2.79
CA ASP A 55 1.31 11.67 2.71
C ASP A 55 1.84 10.67 3.75
N SER A 56 0.95 10.00 4.48
CA SER A 56 1.32 8.94 5.43
C SER A 56 1.44 7.57 4.77
N ASP A 57 0.79 7.33 3.63
CA ASP A 57 0.79 6.05 2.92
C ASP A 57 1.13 6.20 1.43
N ALA A 58 1.73 7.33 1.03
CA ALA A 58 2.18 7.53 -0.34
C ALA A 58 3.32 6.55 -0.65
N ALA A 59 2.97 5.36 -1.13
CA ALA A 59 3.92 4.40 -1.67
C ALA A 59 4.78 5.11 -2.71
N ARG A 60 6.10 4.91 -2.67
CA ARG A 60 7.01 5.45 -3.68
C ARG A 60 6.52 5.01 -5.05
N ILE A 61 6.05 5.96 -5.86
CA ILE A 61 5.58 5.69 -7.21
C ILE A 61 6.80 5.28 -8.05
N ILE A 62 6.89 3.99 -8.39
CA ILE A 62 7.93 3.49 -9.28
C ILE A 62 7.43 3.73 -10.70
N THR A 63 7.94 4.79 -11.34
CA THR A 63 7.66 5.07 -12.75
C THR A 63 8.41 4.06 -13.62
N ALA A 64 7.71 3.04 -14.11
CA ALA A 64 8.28 2.10 -15.07
C ALA A 64 8.22 2.67 -16.49
N PRO A 65 9.33 2.69 -17.26
CA PRO A 65 9.28 3.07 -18.66
C PRO A 65 8.57 1.98 -19.47
N ILE A 66 7.58 2.37 -20.26
CA ILE A 66 6.90 1.46 -21.20
C ILE A 66 7.84 1.24 -22.40
N ILE A 67 8.47 0.07 -22.46
CA ILE A 67 9.24 -0.34 -23.64
C ILE A 67 8.24 -0.78 -24.71
N ARG A 68 8.11 0.00 -25.80
CA ARG A 68 7.43 -0.47 -27.01
C ARG A 68 8.36 -1.46 -27.69
N GLN A 69 8.10 -2.74 -27.49
CA GLN A 69 8.74 -3.79 -28.28
C GLN A 69 8.22 -3.63 -29.72
N GLU A 70 9.07 -3.16 -30.62
CA GLU A 70 8.78 -3.22 -32.06
C GLU A 70 8.69 -4.70 -32.44
N GLN A 71 7.46 -5.19 -32.55
CA GLN A 71 7.19 -6.50 -33.11
C GLN A 71 7.63 -6.49 -34.56
N SER A 72 8.81 -7.04 -34.83
CA SER A 72 9.20 -7.42 -36.19
C SER A 72 8.16 -8.39 -36.73
N ASN A 73 7.43 -7.93 -37.73
CA ASN A 73 6.38 -8.60 -38.50
C ASN A 73 6.46 -10.14 -38.50
N ALA A 74 5.49 -10.78 -37.83
CA ALA A 74 5.02 -12.11 -38.18
C ALA A 74 3.51 -12.23 -37.88
N SER A 75 2.71 -11.92 -38.91
CA SER A 75 1.42 -12.54 -39.27
C SER A 75 0.32 -12.73 -38.21
N ALA A 76 -0.73 -11.89 -38.28
CA ALA A 76 -2.16 -12.24 -38.49
C ALA A 76 -3.13 -11.23 -37.80
N PRO A 77 -4.28 -10.87 -38.40
CA PRO A 77 -5.17 -9.86 -37.83
C PRO A 77 -6.19 -10.48 -36.86
N ILE A 78 -6.21 -10.03 -35.61
CA ILE A 78 -7.32 -10.32 -34.68
C ILE A 78 -8.04 -9.00 -34.39
N LYS A 79 -9.27 -8.90 -34.92
CA LYS A 79 -10.21 -7.80 -34.70
C LYS A 79 -10.64 -7.75 -33.23
N SER A 80 -10.63 -6.57 -32.64
CA SER A 80 -11.28 -6.27 -31.35
C SER A 80 -12.81 -6.33 -31.47
N PRO A 81 -13.56 -6.94 -30.53
CA PRO A 81 -14.99 -6.74 -30.47
C PRO A 81 -15.32 -5.46 -29.68
N GLN A 82 -15.83 -4.46 -30.38
CA GLN A 82 -16.58 -3.36 -29.76
C GLN A 82 -17.98 -3.85 -29.35
N SER A 83 -18.45 -3.30 -28.24
CA SER A 83 -19.70 -3.57 -27.55
C SER A 83 -20.96 -3.19 -28.34
N THR A 84 -21.90 -4.10 -28.50
CA THR A 84 -23.35 -3.81 -28.65
C THR A 84 -24.16 -4.95 -28.06
N GLY A 85 -25.14 -4.62 -27.22
CA GLY A 85 -25.77 -5.52 -26.25
C GLY A 85 -26.60 -6.69 -26.80
N THR A 86 -26.76 -7.72 -25.96
CA THR A 86 -28.01 -8.43 -25.63
C THR A 86 -27.70 -9.47 -24.54
N THR A 87 -28.59 -9.53 -23.56
CA THR A 87 -28.67 -10.40 -22.38
C THR A 87 -28.30 -11.86 -22.63
N ARG A 88 -27.44 -12.45 -21.79
CA ARG A 88 -27.55 -13.84 -21.29
C ARG A 88 -26.58 -14.06 -20.12
N THR A 89 -27.14 -14.33 -18.96
CA THR A 89 -26.44 -14.69 -17.73
C THR A 89 -25.94 -16.13 -17.81
N SER A 90 -24.77 -16.42 -17.23
CA SER A 90 -24.27 -17.79 -17.06
C SER A 90 -23.52 -17.85 -15.73
N ILE A 91 -24.19 -18.44 -14.74
CA ILE A 91 -23.69 -18.73 -13.39
C ILE A 91 -22.63 -19.85 -13.50
N CYS A 92 -21.57 -19.78 -12.69
CA CYS A 92 -20.62 -20.86 -12.50
C CYS A 92 -20.74 -21.36 -11.05
N THR A 93 -21.03 -22.65 -10.89
CA THR A 93 -20.89 -23.39 -9.63
C THR A 93 -19.60 -24.19 -9.64
N ILE A 94 -18.83 -24.04 -8.56
CA ILE A 94 -17.62 -24.80 -8.28
C ILE A 94 -18.03 -25.94 -7.33
N GLN A 95 -17.59 -27.17 -7.63
CA GLN A 95 -17.72 -28.34 -6.77
C GLN A 95 -16.38 -28.68 -6.14
#